data_AF-A0A1Q2HQ02-F1
#
_entry.id   AF-A0A1Q2HQ02-F1
#
_cell.length_a   1.000
_cell.length_b   1.000
_cell.length_c   1.000
_cell.angle_alpha   90.00
_cell.angle_beta   90.00
_cell.angle_gamma   90.00
#
_symmetry.space_group_name_H-M   'P 1'
#
loop_
_entity.id
_entity.type
_entity.pdbx_description
1 polymer ?
#
loop_
_entity_poly.entity_id
_entity_poly.type
_entity_poly.pdbx_seq_one_letter_code
_entity_poly.pdbx_strand_id
1 'polypeptide(L)'
;MARGFSQHQKNIIKNYYKNLDTIALQKLQESVSELYICESEKKQAGLWKKAETQLKKLDIKPAQLKYIIEEKDLRELARCISKLV
;
A
#
# COMPACT_ATOMS: atom_id res chain seq x y z
N MET A 1 -13.00 -16.35 4.96
CA MET A 1 -14.13 -15.38 4.99
C MET A 1 -13.68 -14.08 4.35
N ALA A 2 -14.26 -13.73 3.19
CA ALA A 2 -13.92 -12.53 2.44
C ALA A 2 -14.20 -11.28 3.30
N ARG A 3 -13.13 -10.60 3.73
CA ARG A 3 -13.22 -9.41 4.59
C ARG A 3 -13.63 -8.20 3.73
N GLY A 4 -14.93 -8.04 3.50
CA GLY A 4 -15.48 -6.88 2.81
C GLY A 4 -15.15 -5.59 3.56
N PHE A 5 -14.58 -4.61 2.86
CA PHE A 5 -14.25 -3.30 3.42
C PHE A 5 -15.52 -2.53 3.81
N SER A 6 -15.53 -1.92 5.00
CA SER A 6 -16.64 -1.12 5.53
C SER A 6 -16.93 0.11 4.65
N GLN A 7 -18.16 0.64 4.66
CA GLN A 7 -18.55 1.83 3.88
C GLN A 7 -17.64 3.05 4.15
N HIS A 8 -17.15 3.19 5.39
CA HIS A 8 -16.16 4.21 5.73
C HIS A 8 -14.82 3.97 5.01
N GLN A 9 -14.37 2.72 4.96
CA GLN A 9 -13.15 2.34 4.24
C GLN A 9 -13.29 2.55 2.74
N LYS A 10 -14.47 2.24 2.17
CA LYS A 10 -14.77 2.52 0.76
C LYS A 10 -14.74 4.02 0.46
N ASN A 11 -15.20 4.87 1.38
CA ASN A 11 -15.15 6.32 1.20
C ASN A 11 -13.72 6.88 1.28
N ILE A 12 -12.89 6.35 2.19
CA ILE A 12 -11.45 6.66 2.25
C ILE A 12 -10.78 6.26 0.93
N ILE A 13 -11.04 5.03 0.47
CA ILE A 13 -10.55 4.51 -0.81
C ILE A 13 -11.00 5.43 -1.98
N LYS A 14 -12.27 5.84 -1.99
CA LYS A 14 -12.86 6.68 -3.05
C LYS A 14 -12.31 8.11 -3.07
N ASN A 15 -12.16 8.76 -1.91
CA ASN A 15 -11.56 10.08 -1.81
C ASN A 15 -10.05 10.05 -2.09
N TYR A 16 -9.39 8.95 -1.74
CA TYR A 16 -7.99 8.70 -2.08
C TYR A 16 -7.78 8.67 -3.61
N TYR A 17 -8.72 8.15 -4.40
CA TYR A 17 -8.65 8.21 -5.87
C TYR A 17 -8.86 9.60 -6.47
N LYS A 18 -9.39 10.56 -5.72
CA LYS A 18 -9.80 11.88 -6.24
C LYS A 18 -8.66 12.90 -6.29
N ASN A 19 -7.57 12.68 -5.54
CA ASN A 19 -6.47 13.64 -5.35
C ASN A 19 -5.09 13.07 -5.74
N LEU A 20 -5.01 12.19 -6.74
CA LEU A 20 -3.78 11.49 -7.16
C LEU A 20 -2.98 12.29 -8.21
N ASP A 21 -2.10 13.19 -7.76
CA ASP A 21 -1.27 14.01 -8.68
C ASP A 21 0.20 13.58 -8.77
N THR A 22 0.54 12.32 -8.46
CA THR A 22 1.93 11.83 -8.58
C THR A 22 1.97 10.43 -9.16
N ILE A 23 2.59 10.31 -10.34
CA ILE A 23 2.85 9.04 -11.05
C ILE A 23 3.50 7.97 -10.16
N ALA A 24 4.27 8.39 -9.15
CA ALA A 24 4.87 7.50 -8.15
C ALA A 24 3.82 6.83 -7.25
N LEU A 25 2.76 7.57 -6.89
CA LEU A 25 1.68 7.12 -6.02
C LEU A 25 0.74 6.14 -6.73
N GLN A 26 0.50 6.38 -8.02
CA GLN A 26 -0.28 5.50 -8.89
C GLN A 26 0.41 4.12 -9.04
N LYS A 27 1.73 4.09 -9.24
CA LYS A 27 2.52 2.83 -9.29
C LYS A 27 2.56 2.08 -7.95
N LEU A 28 2.56 2.82 -6.85
CA LEU A 28 2.46 2.23 -5.51
C LEU A 28 1.06 1.63 -5.29
N GLN A 29 -0.01 2.29 -5.71
CA GLN A 29 -1.37 1.74 -5.67
C GLN A 29 -1.56 0.50 -6.54
N GLU A 30 -0.98 0.47 -7.73
CA GLU A 30 -0.98 -0.73 -8.58
C GLU A 30 -0.31 -1.90 -7.84
N SER A 31 0.82 -1.64 -7.18
CA SER A 31 1.54 -2.66 -6.40
C SER A 31 0.72 -3.17 -5.19
N VAL A 32 -0.01 -2.29 -4.50
CA VAL A 32 -0.93 -2.68 -3.39
C VAL A 32 -2.13 -3.47 -3.90
N SER A 33 -2.68 -3.09 -5.05
CA SER A 33 -3.83 -3.77 -5.66
C SER A 33 -3.43 -5.15 -6.18
N GLU A 34 -2.26 -5.28 -6.81
CA GLU A 34 -1.68 -6.57 -7.16
C GLU A 34 -1.42 -7.42 -5.93
N LEU A 35 -0.89 -6.85 -4.84
CA LEU A 35 -0.72 -7.57 -3.57
C LEU A 35 -2.04 -8.11 -3.02
N TYR A 36 -3.12 -7.34 -3.15
CA TYR A 36 -4.45 -7.72 -2.67
C TYR A 36 -5.06 -8.88 -3.47
N ILE A 37 -4.86 -8.90 -4.79
CA ILE A 37 -5.45 -9.91 -5.69
C ILE A 37 -4.51 -11.13 -5.84
N CYS A 38 -3.23 -10.98 -5.53
CA CYS A 38 -2.26 -12.04 -5.71
C CYS A 38 -2.43 -13.16 -4.68
N GLU A 39 -2.80 -14.36 -5.13
CA GLU A 39 -2.92 -15.56 -4.28
C GLU A 39 -1.59 -16.32 -4.13
N SER A 40 -0.57 -15.99 -4.92
CA SER A 40 0.74 -16.65 -4.89
C SER A 40 1.68 -15.97 -3.90
N GLU A 41 2.05 -16.67 -2.82
CA GLU A 41 2.99 -16.17 -1.80
C GLU A 41 4.33 -15.72 -2.40
N LYS A 42 4.83 -16.43 -3.42
CA LYS A 42 6.10 -16.08 -4.10
C LYS A 42 6.00 -14.73 -4.81
N LYS A 43 4.87 -14.45 -5.45
CA LYS A 43 4.62 -13.16 -6.12
C LYS A 43 4.38 -12.05 -5.10
N GLN A 44 3.62 -12.34 -4.03
CA GLN A 44 3.42 -11.38 -2.93
C GLN A 44 4.76 -10.94 -2.32
N ALA A 45 5.68 -11.87 -2.04
CA ALA A 45 7.00 -11.54 -1.50
C ALA A 45 7.80 -10.59 -2.42
N GLY A 46 7.73 -10.80 -3.74
CA GLY A 46 8.37 -9.93 -4.73
C GLY A 46 7.76 -8.52 -4.76
N LEU A 47 6.44 -8.42 -4.64
CA LEU A 47 5.72 -7.14 -4.59
C LEU A 47 6.01 -6.38 -3.29
N TRP A 48 6.06 -7.07 -2.14
CA TRP A 48 6.46 -6.47 -0.87
C TRP A 48 7.88 -5.92 -0.90
N LYS A 49 8.82 -6.64 -1.52
CA LYS A 49 10.21 -6.19 -1.69
C LYS A 49 10.32 -4.96 -2.60
N LYS A 50 9.48 -4.89 -3.64
CA LYS A 50 9.35 -3.69 -4.50
C LYS A 50 8.80 -2.50 -3.71
N ALA A 51 7.71 -2.72 -2.96
CA ALA A 51 7.11 -1.69 -2.11
C ALA A 51 8.11 -1.15 -1.10
N GLU A 52 8.85 -2.02 -0.40
CA GLU A 52 9.90 -1.63 0.53
C GLU A 52 10.95 -0.71 -0.12
N THR A 53 11.42 -1.08 -1.30
CA THR A 53 12.44 -0.32 -2.04
C THR A 53 11.93 1.06 -2.45
N GLN A 54 10.66 1.16 -2.82
CA GLN A 54 10.02 2.44 -3.17
C GLN A 54 9.82 3.32 -1.93
N LEU A 55 9.32 2.75 -0.83
CA LEU A 55 9.12 3.45 0.44
C LEU A 55 10.45 3.96 1.04
N LYS A 56 11.54 3.19 0.89
CA LYS A 56 12.90 3.64 1.28
C LYS A 56 13.35 4.90 0.54
N LYS A 57 12.89 5.12 -0.70
CA LYS A 57 13.20 6.33 -1.47
C LYS A 57 12.37 7.55 -1.05
N LEU A 58 11.30 7.33 -0.28
CA LEU A 58 10.35 8.37 0.14
C LEU A 58 10.62 8.89 1.56
N ASP A 59 11.81 8.62 2.11
CA ASP A 59 12.27 9.07 3.44
C ASP A 59 11.29 8.75 4.59
N ILE A 60 10.61 7.61 4.50
CA ILE A 60 9.69 7.15 5.54
C ILE A 60 10.49 6.64 6.73
N LYS A 61 9.99 6.92 7.95
CA LYS A 61 10.60 6.43 9.19
C LYS A 61 10.84 4.91 9.10
N PRO A 62 12.09 4.44 9.34
CA PRO A 62 12.44 3.02 9.16
C PRO A 62 11.66 2.10 10.11
N ALA A 63 11.29 2.58 11.30
CA ALA A 63 10.43 1.84 12.23
C ALA A 63 9.03 1.58 11.66
N GLN A 64 8.45 2.56 10.98
CA GLN A 64 7.13 2.42 10.32
C GLN A 64 7.22 1.47 9.14
N LEU A 65 8.26 1.62 8.31
CA LEU A 65 8.51 0.71 7.19
C LEU A 65 8.63 -0.74 7.66
N LYS A 66 9.44 -0.98 8.71
CA LYS A 66 9.64 -2.33 9.25
C LYS A 66 8.33 -2.93 9.75
N TYR A 67 7.53 -2.16 10.49
CA TYR A 67 6.20 -2.59 10.95
C TYR A 67 5.28 -2.96 9.77
N ILE A 68 5.21 -2.13 8.74
CA ILE A 68 4.38 -2.37 7.54
C ILE A 68 4.80 -3.66 6.81
N ILE A 69 6.10 -3.91 6.69
CA ILE A 69 6.65 -5.10 6.02
C ILE A 69 6.49 -6.37 6.85
N GLU A 70 6.73 -6.30 8.17
CA GLU A 70 6.60 -7.45 9.08
C GLU A 70 5.14 -7.88 9.24
N GLU A 71 4.24 -6.93 9.49
CA GLU A 71 2.81 -7.19 9.63
C GLU A 71 2.14 -7.45 8.27
N LYS A 72 2.84 -7.17 7.16
CA LYS A 72 2.29 -7.17 5.80
C LYS A 72 0.97 -6.40 5.74
N ASP A 73 0.89 -5.27 6.45
CA ASP A 73 -0.34 -4.51 6.59
C ASP A 73 -0.52 -3.58 5.39
N LEU A 74 -1.34 -4.03 4.43
CA LEU A 74 -1.71 -3.26 3.24
C LEU A 74 -2.42 -1.94 3.58
N ARG A 75 -3.13 -1.86 4.72
CA ARG A 75 -3.83 -0.64 5.14
C ARG A 75 -2.83 0.41 5.60
N GLU A 76 -1.86 -0.02 6.39
CA GLU A 76 -0.85 0.89 6.92
C GLU A 76 0.15 1.32 5.85
N LEU A 77 0.42 0.44 4.88
CA LEU A 77 1.09 0.78 3.63
C LEU A 77 0.33 1.88 2.88
N ALA A 78 -0.96 1.69 2.60
CA ALA A 78 -1.78 2.68 1.89
C ALA A 78 -1.88 4.01 2.66
N ARG A 79 -1.99 3.96 3.99
CA ARG A 79 -1.99 5.14 4.86
C ARG A 79 -0.67 5.90 4.80
N CYS A 80 0.46 5.20 4.84
CA CYS A 80 1.78 5.82 4.69
C CYS A 80 1.91 6.51 3.35
N ILE A 81 1.51 5.85 2.26
CA ILE A 81 1.53 6.42 0.91
C ILE A 81 0.64 7.67 0.84
N SER A 82 -0.57 7.63 1.42
CA SER A 82 -1.50 8.76 1.44
C SER A 82 -1.03 9.96 2.28
N LYS A 83 -0.08 9.79 3.20
CA LYS A 83 0.47 10.89 4.03
C LYS A 83 1.64 11.61 3.36
N LEU A 84 2.18 11.05 2.28
CA LEU A 84 3.33 11.61 1.55
C LEU A 84 2.93 12.58 0.45
N VAL A 85 1.63 12.70 0.18
CA VAL A 85 0.96 13.74 -0.64
C VAL A 85 0.12 14.60 0.29
#